data_AF-X6CL14-F1
#
_entry.id   AF-X6CL14-F1
#
_cell.length_a   1.000
_cell.length_b   1.000
_cell.length_c   1.000
_cell.angle_alpha   90.00
_cell.angle_beta   90.00
_cell.angle_gamma   90.00
#
_symmetry.space_group_name_H-M   'P 1'
#
loop_
_entity.id
_entity.type
_entity.pdbx_description
1 polymer ?
#
loop_
_entity_poly.entity_id
_entity_poly.type
_entity_poly.pdbx_seq_one_letter_code
_entity_poly.pdbx_strand_id
1 'polypeptide(L)'
;MTDTSELDRLLIDNLKDLDDAAKRIEALGDRLWREICTACEEWTGTHGWKGEYSSDEPWFAPAEWFDEEEPEGWFYLDFGPDDAGDGIGSTPYFWLSRYVGTGGGQLCLWLGQEALGARKWKPLAREFAHLLSPFGFHLSDSGNFYSNCTLNSGRVATALADNQLEHAMEAIELVLKRAADAVPVFSKLLTKARTN
;
A
#
# COMPACT_ATOMS: atom_id res chain seq x y z
N MET A 1 -32.56 17.11 8.22
CA MET A 1 -31.47 17.86 8.86
C MET A 1 -31.35 17.32 10.27
N THR A 2 -30.45 16.39 10.49
CA THR A 2 -30.08 15.93 11.83
C THR A 2 -29.54 17.14 12.58
N ASP A 3 -30.06 17.40 13.77
CA ASP A 3 -29.77 18.60 14.55
C ASP A 3 -28.28 18.60 14.94
N THR A 4 -27.47 19.34 14.19
CA THR A 4 -26.01 19.41 14.38
C THR A 4 -25.64 19.85 15.80
N SER A 5 -26.54 20.60 16.46
CA SER A 5 -26.32 21.07 17.84
C SER A 5 -26.26 19.95 18.88
N GLU A 6 -27.02 18.87 18.70
CA GLU A 6 -26.99 17.73 19.62
C GLU A 6 -25.73 16.89 19.42
N LEU A 7 -25.32 16.68 18.17
CA LEU A 7 -24.08 15.98 17.85
C LEU A 7 -22.86 16.76 18.36
N ASP A 8 -22.81 18.07 18.13
CA ASP A 8 -21.71 18.92 18.60
C ASP A 8 -21.58 18.84 20.12
N ARG A 9 -22.70 18.89 20.86
CA ARG A 9 -22.70 18.71 22.32
C ARG A 9 -22.15 17.34 22.72
N LEU A 10 -22.61 16.27 22.07
CA LEU A 10 -22.11 14.91 22.36
C LEU A 10 -20.61 14.78 22.10
N LEU A 11 -20.08 15.40 21.03
CA LEU A 11 -18.65 15.40 20.76
C LEU A 11 -17.87 16.11 21.87
N ILE A 12 -18.34 17.28 22.32
CA ILE A 12 -17.69 18.03 23.41
C ILE A 12 -17.74 17.26 24.73
N ASP A 13 -18.90 16.67 25.06
CA ASP A 13 -19.10 15.94 26.31
C ASP A 13 -18.25 14.65 26.37
N ASN A 14 -17.87 14.08 25.22
CA ASN A 14 -17.09 12.83 25.12
C ASN A 14 -15.68 13.05 24.57
N LEU A 15 -15.17 14.29 24.53
CA LEU A 15 -13.90 14.61 23.87
C LEU A 15 -12.72 13.79 24.41
N LYS A 16 -12.70 13.52 25.73
CA LYS A 16 -11.68 12.67 26.34
C LYS A 16 -11.68 11.25 25.77
N ASP A 17 -12.85 10.65 25.62
CA ASP A 17 -12.97 9.28 25.13
C ASP A 17 -12.62 9.20 23.65
N LEU A 18 -12.94 10.25 22.88
CA LEU A 18 -12.51 10.39 21.48
C LEU A 18 -10.99 10.50 21.36
N ASP A 19 -10.34 11.31 22.21
CA ASP A 19 -8.87 11.42 22.27
C ASP A 19 -8.21 10.08 22.63
N ASP A 20 -8.74 9.37 23.62
CA ASP A 20 -8.22 8.08 24.05
C ASP A 20 -8.44 7.00 22.96
N ALA A 21 -9.57 7.04 22.26
CA ALA A 21 -9.83 6.18 21.11
C ALA A 21 -8.88 6.48 19.95
N ALA A 22 -8.65 7.75 19.61
CA ALA A 22 -7.74 8.16 18.54
C ALA A 22 -6.31 7.64 18.81
N LYS A 23 -5.79 7.82 20.02
CA LYS A 23 -4.47 7.28 20.42
C LYS A 23 -4.41 5.76 20.29
N ARG A 24 -5.49 5.07 20.64
CA ARG A 24 -5.55 3.60 20.53
C ARG A 24 -5.60 3.16 19.07
N ILE A 25 -6.27 3.91 18.20
CA ILE A 25 -6.31 3.66 16.76
C ILE A 25 -4.91 3.82 16.15
N GLU A 26 -4.18 4.88 16.50
CA GLU A 26 -2.79 5.10 16.06
C GLU A 26 -1.89 3.94 16.49
N ALA A 27 -1.87 3.60 17.79
CA ALA A 27 -1.05 2.50 18.29
C ALA A 27 -1.40 1.14 17.66
N LEU A 28 -2.67 0.96 17.27
CA LEU A 28 -3.12 -0.23 16.54
C LEU A 28 -2.65 -0.19 15.08
N GLY A 29 -2.69 0.97 14.44
CA GLY A 29 -2.12 1.22 13.12
C GLY A 29 -0.64 0.85 13.07
N ASP A 30 0.17 1.39 13.97
CA ASP A 30 1.62 1.11 14.04
C ASP A 30 1.91 -0.38 14.23
N ARG A 31 1.09 -1.05 15.06
CA ARG A 31 1.23 -2.49 15.28
C ARG A 31 0.90 -3.26 14.00
N LEU A 32 -0.21 -2.96 13.35
CA LEU A 32 -0.63 -3.63 12.14
C LEU A 32 0.37 -3.38 10.99
N TRP A 33 0.89 -2.17 10.89
CA TRP A 33 1.91 -1.82 9.89
C TRP A 33 3.18 -2.65 10.05
N ARG A 34 3.68 -2.82 11.27
CA ARG A 34 4.85 -3.68 11.53
C ARG A 34 4.62 -5.13 11.10
N GLU A 35 3.41 -5.66 11.29
CA GLU A 35 3.06 -7.00 10.82
C GLU A 35 3.00 -7.07 9.29
N ILE A 36 2.47 -6.03 8.64
CA ILE A 36 2.48 -5.92 7.17
C ILE A 36 3.93 -5.91 6.65
N CYS A 37 4.82 -5.10 7.23
CA CYS A 37 6.23 -5.06 6.86
C CYS A 37 6.93 -6.40 7.08
N THR A 38 6.64 -7.07 8.20
CA THR A 38 7.19 -8.41 8.52
C THR A 38 6.73 -9.44 7.48
N ALA A 39 5.43 -9.44 7.13
CA ALA A 39 4.90 -10.33 6.11
C ALA A 39 5.54 -10.07 4.73
N CYS A 40 5.79 -8.80 4.38
CA CYS A 40 6.55 -8.46 3.20
C CYS A 40 7.98 -9.02 3.26
N GLU A 41 8.72 -8.75 4.33
CA GLU A 41 10.12 -9.20 4.52
C GLU A 41 10.27 -10.72 4.43
N GLU A 42 9.41 -11.47 5.12
CA GLU A 42 9.42 -12.92 5.10
C GLU A 42 9.15 -13.46 3.68
N TRP A 43 8.12 -12.91 3.02
CA TRP A 43 7.77 -13.35 1.68
C TRP A 43 8.87 -13.01 0.67
N THR A 44 9.37 -11.77 0.65
CA THR A 44 10.40 -11.32 -0.30
C THR A 44 11.72 -12.05 -0.06
N GLY A 45 12.10 -12.29 1.19
CA GLY A 45 13.28 -13.05 1.57
C GLY A 45 13.26 -14.48 1.04
N THR A 46 12.12 -15.16 1.07
CA THR A 46 11.97 -16.52 0.49
C THR A 46 12.01 -16.54 -1.04
N HIS A 47 11.79 -15.40 -1.70
CA HIS A 47 11.81 -15.25 -3.16
C HIS A 47 13.10 -14.61 -3.70
N GLY A 48 14.08 -14.35 -2.83
CA GLY A 48 15.37 -13.76 -3.22
C GLY A 48 15.27 -12.29 -3.63
N TRP A 49 14.23 -11.59 -3.17
CA TRP A 49 14.09 -10.15 -3.35
C TRP A 49 14.91 -9.42 -2.28
N LYS A 50 15.28 -8.17 -2.56
CA LYS A 50 16.00 -7.28 -1.65
C LYS A 50 15.12 -6.10 -1.31
N GLY A 51 15.31 -5.47 -0.16
CA GLY A 51 14.53 -4.31 0.24
C GLY A 51 14.87 -3.79 1.63
N GLU A 52 14.21 -2.70 2.00
CA GLU A 52 14.19 -2.14 3.35
C GLU A 52 12.77 -2.18 3.90
N TYR A 53 12.59 -2.78 5.08
CA TYR A 53 11.27 -3.07 5.67
C TYR A 53 11.03 -2.34 7.00
N SER A 54 12.09 -1.72 7.56
CA SER A 54 12.05 -1.02 8.84
C SER A 54 11.71 0.47 8.73
N SER A 55 11.56 1.00 7.51
CA SER A 55 11.20 2.39 7.25
C SER A 55 9.67 2.59 7.27
N ASP A 56 9.25 3.85 7.44
CA ASP A 56 7.86 4.25 7.21
C ASP A 56 7.43 4.05 5.74
N GLU A 57 8.40 3.97 4.84
CA GLU A 57 8.26 3.74 3.41
C GLU A 57 9.02 2.47 3.01
N PRO A 58 8.47 1.27 3.27
CA PRO A 58 9.13 0.02 2.94
C PRO A 58 9.19 -0.13 1.42
N TRP A 59 10.33 -0.57 0.94
CA TRP A 59 10.55 -0.83 -0.48
C TRP A 59 11.22 -2.17 -0.68
N PHE A 60 10.91 -2.83 -1.80
CA PHE A 60 11.51 -4.11 -2.15
C PHE A 60 11.46 -4.37 -3.65
N ALA A 61 12.45 -5.09 -4.16
CA ALA A 61 12.60 -5.36 -5.58
C ALA A 61 13.20 -6.76 -5.82
N PRO A 62 12.85 -7.43 -6.94
CA PRO A 62 13.59 -8.57 -7.45
C PRO A 62 15.08 -8.26 -7.57
N ALA A 63 15.95 -9.21 -7.20
CA ALA A 63 17.40 -9.03 -7.30
C ALA A 63 17.89 -8.71 -8.73
N GLU A 64 17.14 -9.12 -9.76
CA GLU A 64 17.45 -8.82 -11.16
C GLU A 64 17.23 -7.36 -11.58
N TRP A 65 16.56 -6.55 -10.75
CA TRP A 65 16.35 -5.12 -11.02
C TRP A 65 17.47 -4.23 -10.47
N PHE A 66 18.47 -4.80 -9.81
CA PHE A 66 19.58 -4.04 -9.25
C PHE A 66 20.65 -3.78 -10.29
N ASP A 67 21.05 -2.51 -10.43
CA ASP A 67 22.30 -2.10 -11.04
C ASP A 67 23.24 -1.62 -9.93
N GLU A 68 24.33 -2.35 -9.71
CA GLU A 68 25.19 -2.23 -8.52
C GLU A 68 24.40 -2.38 -7.20
N GLU A 69 24.14 -1.28 -6.48
CA GLU A 69 23.46 -1.26 -5.19
C GLU A 69 22.05 -0.68 -5.25
N GLU A 70 21.65 -0.03 -6.34
CA GLU A 70 20.37 0.66 -6.47
C GLU A 70 19.43 -0.08 -7.43
N PRO A 71 18.13 -0.23 -7.09
CA PRO A 71 17.17 -0.86 -7.98
C PRO A 71 16.66 0.11 -9.06
N GLU A 72 16.57 -0.35 -10.32
CA GLU A 72 16.00 0.44 -11.43
C GLU A 72 14.50 0.74 -11.24
N GLY A 73 13.83 -0.13 -10.50
CA GLY A 73 12.46 0.02 -10.06
C GLY A 73 12.25 -0.78 -8.78
N TRP A 74 11.23 -0.44 -8.01
CA TRP A 74 10.93 -1.11 -6.76
C TRP A 74 9.43 -1.15 -6.52
N PHE A 75 9.00 -2.09 -5.71
CA PHE A 75 7.68 -2.07 -5.14
C PHE A 75 7.70 -1.40 -3.77
N TYR A 76 6.64 -0.67 -3.45
CA TYR A 76 6.44 -0.07 -2.13
C TYR A 76 4.96 -0.09 -1.77
N LEU A 77 4.65 0.04 -0.48
CA LEU A 77 3.27 0.08 0.01
C LEU A 77 2.87 1.51 0.31
N ASP A 78 1.70 1.93 -0.17
CA ASP A 78 1.17 3.28 0.08
C ASP A 78 -0.35 3.30 -0.07
N PHE A 79 -0.99 4.44 0.21
CA PHE A 79 -2.41 4.64 0.04
C PHE A 79 -2.86 4.54 -1.44
N GLY A 80 -4.16 4.35 -1.65
CA GLY A 80 -4.75 4.24 -2.99
C GLY A 80 -4.64 5.52 -3.82
N PRO A 81 -4.83 5.44 -5.15
CA PRO A 81 -4.62 6.56 -6.09
C PRO A 81 -5.49 7.80 -5.84
N ASP A 82 -6.63 7.64 -5.16
CA ASP A 82 -7.60 8.71 -4.88
C ASP A 82 -7.42 9.32 -3.48
N ASP A 83 -6.41 8.89 -2.74
CA ASP A 83 -6.08 9.37 -1.41
C ASP A 83 -4.89 10.32 -1.51
N ALA A 84 -4.99 11.52 -0.93
CA ALA A 84 -3.90 12.48 -0.88
C ALA A 84 -3.07 12.37 0.41
N GLY A 85 -3.47 11.49 1.34
CA GLY A 85 -2.81 11.29 2.63
C GLY A 85 -3.00 12.45 3.62
N ASP A 86 -3.80 13.46 3.27
CA ASP A 86 -3.93 14.71 4.04
C ASP A 86 -5.01 14.65 5.14
N GLY A 87 -5.88 13.64 5.11
CA GLY A 87 -7.00 13.50 6.06
C GLY A 87 -8.04 14.62 5.95
N ILE A 88 -8.11 15.32 4.81
CA ILE A 88 -9.05 16.42 4.57
C ILE A 88 -10.21 15.96 3.66
N GLY A 89 -11.42 16.37 4.01
CA GLY A 89 -12.61 16.13 3.19
C GLY A 89 -13.06 14.67 3.25
N SER A 90 -12.98 13.96 2.13
CA SER A 90 -13.41 12.55 2.03
C SER A 90 -12.29 11.54 2.24
N THR A 91 -11.05 11.99 2.47
CA THR A 91 -9.92 11.09 2.72
C THR A 91 -9.94 10.59 4.17
N PRO A 92 -9.54 9.34 4.44
CA PRO A 92 -9.49 8.84 5.81
C PRO A 92 -8.47 9.61 6.65
N TYR A 93 -8.83 9.92 7.89
CA TYR A 93 -7.91 10.53 8.84
C TYR A 93 -6.84 9.53 9.30
N PHE A 94 -7.26 8.36 9.81
CA PHE A 94 -6.35 7.35 10.34
C PHE A 94 -5.75 6.45 9.26
N TRP A 95 -4.46 6.14 9.38
CA TRP A 95 -3.79 5.12 8.57
C TRP A 95 -4.43 3.75 8.68
N LEU A 96 -4.90 3.38 9.87
CA LEU A 96 -5.60 2.11 10.09
C LEU A 96 -6.77 1.93 9.11
N SER A 97 -7.50 3.00 8.78
CA SER A 97 -8.62 2.96 7.84
C SER A 97 -8.18 2.56 6.43
N ARG A 98 -6.96 2.93 6.01
CA ARG A 98 -6.35 2.54 4.74
C ARG A 98 -5.99 1.05 4.74
N TYR A 99 -5.38 0.58 5.82
CA TYR A 99 -4.97 -0.82 5.96
C TYR A 99 -6.15 -1.79 5.89
N VAL A 100 -7.32 -1.41 6.44
CA VAL A 100 -8.50 -2.29 6.54
C VAL A 100 -9.67 -1.92 5.62
N GLY A 101 -9.49 -0.93 4.75
CA GLY A 101 -10.47 -0.59 3.71
C GLY A 101 -11.72 0.12 4.18
N THR A 102 -11.63 0.91 5.26
CA THR A 102 -12.77 1.63 5.84
C THR A 102 -12.70 3.12 5.55
N GLY A 103 -13.85 3.80 5.55
CA GLY A 103 -13.90 5.25 5.31
C GLY A 103 -13.40 5.70 3.93
N GLY A 104 -13.38 4.80 2.95
CA GLY A 104 -12.83 5.06 1.61
C GLY A 104 -11.32 4.82 1.48
N GLY A 105 -10.64 4.40 2.55
CA GLY A 105 -9.22 4.11 2.52
C GLY A 105 -8.89 2.84 1.74
N GLN A 106 -7.69 2.81 1.17
CA GLN A 106 -7.13 1.64 0.50
C GLN A 106 -5.63 1.56 0.77
N LEU A 107 -5.12 0.35 0.92
CA LEU A 107 -3.69 0.04 0.88
C LEU A 107 -3.37 -0.59 -0.48
N CYS A 108 -2.30 -0.12 -1.10
CA CYS A 108 -1.87 -0.53 -2.42
C CYS A 108 -0.37 -0.85 -2.46
N LEU A 109 -0.04 -1.85 -3.26
CA LEU A 109 1.33 -2.11 -3.71
C LEU A 109 1.58 -1.31 -4.99
N TRP A 110 2.52 -0.38 -4.94
CA TRP A 110 2.87 0.51 -6.04
C TRP A 110 4.19 0.10 -6.68
N LEU A 111 4.36 0.44 -7.96
CA LEU A 111 5.65 0.41 -8.65
C LEU A 111 6.27 1.81 -8.66
N GLY A 112 7.44 1.95 -8.04
CA GLY A 112 8.36 3.07 -8.18
C GLY A 112 9.45 2.80 -9.22
N GLN A 113 10.00 3.86 -9.81
CA GLN A 113 11.13 3.81 -10.73
C GLN A 113 11.77 5.20 -10.87
N GLU A 114 13.07 5.22 -11.19
CA GLU A 114 13.79 6.46 -11.51
C GLU A 114 14.31 6.51 -12.95
N ALA A 115 14.11 5.45 -13.74
CA ALA A 115 14.63 5.34 -15.11
C ALA A 115 14.14 6.44 -16.05
N LEU A 116 12.89 6.92 -15.89
CA LEU A 116 12.30 7.99 -16.71
C LEU A 116 11.53 9.00 -15.87
N GLY A 117 11.71 10.28 -16.20
CA GLY A 117 10.84 11.34 -15.69
C GLY A 117 9.38 11.18 -16.15
N ALA A 118 8.44 11.64 -15.32
CA ALA A 118 6.98 11.42 -15.47
C ALA A 118 6.43 11.67 -16.88
N ARG A 119 6.92 12.70 -17.59
CA ARG A 119 6.49 13.06 -18.95
C ARG A 119 6.75 11.94 -19.98
N LYS A 120 7.89 11.27 -19.88
CA LYS A 120 8.26 10.14 -20.76
C LYS A 120 7.71 8.82 -20.23
N TRP A 121 7.63 8.66 -18.91
CA TRP A 121 7.13 7.45 -18.25
C TRP A 121 5.66 7.17 -18.59
N LYS A 122 4.77 8.16 -18.46
CA LYS A 122 3.32 7.94 -18.58
C LYS A 122 2.87 7.35 -19.93
N PRO A 123 3.35 7.81 -21.10
CA PRO A 123 3.05 7.15 -22.38
C PRO A 123 3.54 5.70 -22.42
N LEU A 124 4.76 5.44 -21.94
CA LEU A 124 5.33 4.10 -21.92
C LEU A 124 4.55 3.16 -20.99
N ALA A 125 4.20 3.61 -19.79
CA ALA A 125 3.38 2.85 -18.84
C ALA A 125 2.01 2.49 -19.46
N ARG A 126 1.37 3.41 -20.19
CA ARG A 126 0.12 3.14 -20.91
C ARG A 126 0.24 2.02 -21.93
N GLU A 127 1.36 1.93 -22.65
CA GLU A 127 1.59 0.83 -23.60
C GLU A 127 1.61 -0.53 -22.89
N PHE A 128 2.12 -0.60 -21.65
CA PHE A 128 2.22 -1.84 -20.88
C PHE A 128 1.00 -2.14 -20.02
N ALA A 129 0.07 -1.20 -19.86
CA ALA A 129 -1.05 -1.37 -18.93
C ALA A 129 -1.92 -2.61 -19.22
N HIS A 130 -2.18 -2.90 -20.50
CA HIS A 130 -2.94 -4.09 -20.90
C HIS A 130 -2.19 -5.41 -20.68
N LEU A 131 -0.85 -5.37 -20.57
CA LEU A 131 -0.01 -6.54 -20.28
C LEU A 131 0.06 -6.83 -18.78
N LEU A 132 -0.10 -5.80 -17.95
CA LEU A 132 -0.03 -5.88 -16.50
C LEU A 132 -1.41 -6.09 -15.84
N SER A 133 -2.50 -5.72 -16.52
CA SER A 133 -3.86 -5.92 -16.01
C SER A 133 -4.25 -7.37 -15.70
N PRO A 134 -3.79 -8.41 -16.43
CA PRO A 134 -4.08 -9.80 -16.07
C PRO A 134 -3.48 -10.23 -14.73
N PHE A 135 -2.43 -9.54 -14.26
CA PHE A 135 -1.81 -9.77 -12.96
C PHE A 135 -2.48 -8.94 -11.84
N GLY A 136 -3.51 -8.15 -12.17
CA GLY A 136 -4.23 -7.33 -11.19
C GLY A 136 -3.56 -5.98 -10.90
N PHE A 137 -2.66 -5.51 -11.78
CA PHE A 137 -2.12 -4.15 -11.71
C PHE A 137 -2.98 -3.18 -12.54
N HIS A 138 -3.20 -2.01 -11.96
CA HIS A 138 -3.93 -0.90 -12.54
C HIS A 138 -2.98 0.27 -12.80
N LEU A 139 -3.24 1.04 -13.84
CA LEU A 139 -2.49 2.27 -14.11
C LEU A 139 -3.26 3.45 -13.53
N SER A 140 -2.64 4.21 -12.64
CA SER A 140 -3.20 5.45 -12.09
C SER A 140 -3.26 6.56 -13.13
N ASP A 141 -4.00 7.62 -12.85
CA ASP A 141 -4.03 8.81 -13.68
C ASP A 141 -2.67 9.54 -13.74
N SER A 142 -1.83 9.39 -12.70
CA SER A 142 -0.44 9.87 -12.71
C SER A 142 0.49 9.02 -13.59
N GLY A 143 0.08 7.81 -13.98
CA GLY A 143 0.85 6.90 -14.83
C GLY A 143 1.68 5.88 -14.05
N ASN A 144 1.39 5.66 -12.77
CA ASN A 144 2.06 4.66 -11.94
C ASN A 144 1.22 3.39 -11.84
N PHE A 145 1.87 2.25 -11.69
CA PHE A 145 1.19 0.97 -11.50
C PHE A 145 0.92 0.70 -10.04
N TYR A 146 -0.27 0.21 -9.72
CA TYR A 146 -0.63 -0.21 -8.38
C TYR A 146 -1.51 -1.46 -8.40
N SER A 147 -1.52 -2.20 -7.29
CA SER A 147 -2.47 -3.28 -7.04
C SER A 147 -3.00 -3.17 -5.61
N ASN A 148 -4.30 -3.34 -5.42
CA ASN A 148 -4.92 -3.26 -4.10
C ASN A 148 -4.53 -4.48 -3.24
N CYS A 149 -4.02 -4.21 -2.04
CA CYS A 149 -3.64 -5.20 -1.04
C CYS A 149 -4.25 -4.89 0.35
N THR A 150 -5.36 -4.16 0.35
CA THR A 150 -6.14 -3.81 1.55
C THR A 150 -6.55 -5.09 2.30
N LEU A 151 -6.31 -5.11 3.60
CA LEU A 151 -6.63 -6.24 4.45
C LEU A 151 -8.13 -6.34 4.70
N ASN A 152 -8.62 -7.56 4.90
CA ASN A 152 -10.01 -7.77 5.29
C ASN A 152 -10.24 -7.37 6.76
N SER A 153 -11.03 -6.32 6.99
CA SER A 153 -11.29 -5.78 8.34
C SER A 153 -11.82 -6.81 9.34
N GLY A 154 -12.71 -7.72 8.93
CA GLY A 154 -13.24 -8.77 9.79
C GLY A 154 -12.18 -9.78 10.23
N ARG A 155 -11.28 -10.14 9.31
CA ARG A 155 -10.13 -11.01 9.63
C ARG A 155 -9.12 -10.31 10.52
N VAL A 156 -8.80 -9.04 10.26
CA VAL A 156 -7.93 -8.24 11.14
C VAL A 156 -8.52 -8.15 12.54
N ALA A 157 -9.82 -7.88 12.67
CA ALA A 157 -10.48 -7.82 13.98
C ALA A 157 -10.41 -9.16 14.74
N THR A 158 -10.64 -10.28 14.04
CA THR A 158 -10.54 -11.63 14.61
C THR A 158 -9.10 -11.93 15.05
N ALA A 159 -8.15 -11.69 14.16
CA ALA A 159 -6.72 -11.88 14.41
C ALA A 159 -6.20 -11.02 15.59
N LEU A 160 -6.71 -9.80 15.75
CA LEU A 160 -6.39 -8.95 16.89
C LEU A 160 -6.92 -9.50 18.21
N ALA A 161 -8.11 -10.09 18.21
CA ALA A 161 -8.71 -10.69 19.40
C ALA A 161 -7.93 -11.93 19.86
N ASP A 162 -7.46 -12.74 18.91
CA ASP A 162 -6.73 -13.98 19.16
C ASP A 162 -5.21 -13.80 19.22
N ASN A 163 -4.71 -12.59 18.97
CA ASN A 163 -3.29 -12.24 18.90
C ASN A 163 -2.52 -13.04 17.82
N GLN A 164 -3.11 -13.17 16.64
CA GLN A 164 -2.62 -13.91 15.47
C GLN A 164 -2.71 -13.08 14.18
N LEU A 165 -2.04 -11.92 14.15
CA LEU A 165 -2.11 -10.97 13.03
C LEU A 165 -1.58 -11.53 11.71
N GLU A 166 -0.68 -12.51 11.76
CA GLU A 166 -0.16 -13.24 10.61
C GLU A 166 -1.29 -13.83 9.74
N HIS A 167 -2.39 -14.29 10.35
CA HIS A 167 -3.52 -14.86 9.63
C HIS A 167 -4.36 -13.83 8.85
N ALA A 168 -4.13 -12.54 9.06
CA ALA A 168 -4.80 -11.47 8.32
C ALA A 168 -4.03 -11.02 7.06
N MET A 169 -2.82 -11.54 6.82
CA MET A 169 -1.91 -11.06 5.77
C MET A 169 -2.13 -11.66 4.36
N GLU A 170 -3.17 -12.48 4.16
CA GLU A 170 -3.44 -13.13 2.86
C GLU A 170 -3.47 -12.15 1.67
N ALA A 171 -3.99 -10.93 1.87
CA ALA A 171 -4.02 -9.91 0.82
C ALA A 171 -2.61 -9.43 0.41
N ILE A 172 -1.67 -9.35 1.37
CA ILE A 172 -0.27 -8.99 1.13
C ILE A 172 0.42 -10.12 0.35
N GLU A 173 0.30 -11.36 0.81
CA GLU A 173 0.88 -12.53 0.12
C GLU A 173 0.36 -12.66 -1.31
N LEU A 174 -0.94 -12.46 -1.51
CA LEU A 174 -1.57 -12.53 -2.83
C LEU A 174 -1.06 -11.45 -3.78
N VAL A 175 -0.89 -10.20 -3.30
CA VAL A 175 -0.37 -9.13 -4.15
C VAL A 175 1.10 -9.34 -4.48
N LEU A 176 1.90 -9.85 -3.54
CA LEU A 176 3.31 -10.15 -3.76
C LEU A 176 3.50 -11.29 -4.76
N LYS A 177 2.67 -12.34 -4.68
CA LYS A 177 2.64 -13.41 -5.68
C LYS A 177 2.32 -12.88 -7.08
N ARG A 178 1.30 -12.01 -7.19
CA ARG A 178 0.95 -11.35 -8.46
C ARG A 178 2.09 -10.49 -8.98
N ALA A 179 2.78 -9.77 -8.09
CA ALA A 179 3.95 -8.98 -8.44
C ALA A 179 5.07 -9.88 -8.98
N ALA A 180 5.37 -11.01 -8.33
CA ALA A 180 6.30 -12.03 -8.79
C ALA A 180 5.97 -12.53 -10.21
N ASP A 181 4.73 -12.93 -10.43
CA ASP A 181 4.27 -13.41 -11.74
C ASP A 181 4.38 -12.31 -12.82
N ALA A 182 4.25 -11.04 -12.43
CA ALA A 182 4.35 -9.87 -13.30
C ALA A 182 5.80 -9.38 -13.52
N VAL A 183 6.79 -9.85 -12.74
CA VAL A 183 8.19 -9.40 -12.85
C VAL A 183 8.70 -9.41 -14.29
N PRO A 184 8.52 -10.47 -15.10
CA PRO A 184 9.02 -10.47 -16.48
C PRO A 184 8.44 -9.37 -17.38
N VAL A 185 7.22 -8.90 -17.09
CA VAL A 185 6.58 -7.79 -17.82
C VAL A 185 7.13 -6.45 -17.33
N PHE A 186 7.27 -6.29 -16.02
CA PHE A 186 7.91 -5.11 -15.43
C PHE A 186 9.38 -4.97 -15.82
N SER A 187 10.18 -6.05 -15.84
CA SER A 187 11.58 -6.02 -16.29
C SER A 187 11.69 -5.51 -17.74
N LYS A 188 10.76 -5.91 -18.63
CA LYS A 188 10.69 -5.38 -20.01
C LYS A 188 10.34 -3.90 -20.05
N LEU A 189 9.39 -3.46 -19.21
CA LEU A 189 9.01 -2.06 -19.09
C LEU A 189 10.19 -1.20 -18.61
N LEU A 190 10.86 -1.61 -17.53
CA LEU A 190 12.03 -0.91 -16.97
C LEU A 190 13.21 -0.89 -17.96
N THR A 191 13.49 -2.02 -18.63
CA THR A 191 14.50 -2.07 -19.69
C THR A 191 14.19 -1.07 -20.81
N LYS A 192 12.93 -1.02 -21.27
CA LYS A 192 12.51 -0.06 -22.30
C LYS A 192 12.65 1.38 -21.79
N ALA A 193 12.33 1.63 -20.52
CA ALA A 193 12.48 2.94 -19.89
C ALA A 193 13.93 3.44 -19.93
N ARG A 194 14.89 2.58 -19.57
CA ARG A 194 16.34 2.87 -19.59
C ARG A 194 16.90 3.20 -20.98
N THR A 195 16.31 2.61 -22.03
CA THR A 195 16.81 2.79 -23.41
C THR A 195 16.19 3.97 -24.18
N ASN A 196 15.31 4.77 -23.55
CA ASN A 196 14.59 5.93 -24.14
C ASN A 196 15.16 7.30 -23.75
#